data_AF-A0A949I7Z2-F1
#
_entry.id   AF-A0A949I7Z2-F1
#
_cell.length_a   1.000
_cell.length_b   1.000
_cell.length_c   1.000
_cell.angle_alpha   90.00
_cell.angle_beta   90.00
_cell.angle_gamma   90.00
#
_symmetry.space_group_name_H-M   'P 1'
#
loop_
_entity.id
_entity.type
_entity.pdbx_description
1 polymer ?
#
loop_
_entity_poly.entity_id
_entity_poly.type
_entity_poly.pdbx_seq_one_letter_code
_entity_poly.pdbx_strand_id
1 'polypeptide(L)'
;MHALDLYAGPAALRHLQAHGLAPEHIRMIPGAAGGPKGLVLNPLDQFVFGQWLAESRHTVHLLGASIGAWRMATATLRDTQAAFARLARDYIAQDYDVEPGRKS
;
A
#
# COMPACT_ATOMS: atom_id res chain seq x y z
N MET A 1 13.48 -15.74 -11.37
CA MET A 1 12.48 -15.23 -10.40
C MET A 1 12.06 -13.86 -10.91
N HIS A 2 10.76 -13.66 -11.18
CA HIS A 2 10.24 -12.36 -11.62
C HIS A 2 9.85 -11.53 -10.38
N ALA A 3 10.08 -10.22 -10.41
CA ALA A 3 9.76 -9.33 -9.29
C ALA A 3 8.26 -8.98 -9.18
N LEU A 4 7.48 -9.28 -10.22
CA LEU A 4 6.05 -8.99 -10.32
C LEU A 4 5.37 -10.06 -11.18
N ASP A 5 4.31 -10.65 -10.64
CA ASP A 5 3.42 -11.55 -11.36
C ASP A 5 2.08 -10.85 -11.61
N LEU A 6 1.60 -10.90 -12.85
CA LEU A 6 0.32 -10.34 -13.26
C LEU A 6 -0.63 -11.45 -13.67
N TYR A 7 -1.72 -11.59 -12.92
CA TYR A 7 -2.78 -12.55 -13.21
C TYR A 7 -3.93 -11.84 -13.92
N ALA A 8 -4.21 -12.24 -15.16
CA ALA A 8 -5.22 -11.61 -16.00
C ALA A 8 -6.00 -12.66 -16.80
N GLY A 9 -7.33 -12.50 -16.88
CA GLY A 9 -8.15 -13.26 -17.81
C GLY A 9 -7.91 -12.83 -19.27
N PRO A 10 -8.43 -13.57 -20.27
CA PRO A 10 -8.08 -13.35 -21.68
C PRO A 10 -8.32 -11.92 -22.18
N ALA A 11 -9.41 -11.26 -21.74
CA ALA A 11 -9.71 -9.88 -22.13
C ALA A 11 -8.72 -8.87 -21.51
N ALA A 12 -8.45 -8.99 -20.21
CA ALA A 12 -7.50 -8.13 -19.52
C ALA A 12 -6.07 -8.33 -20.02
N LEU A 13 -5.66 -9.57 -20.33
CA LEU A 13 -4.34 -9.86 -20.87
C LEU A 13 -4.13 -9.19 -22.23
N ARG A 14 -5.11 -9.27 -23.15
CA ARG A 14 -5.03 -8.56 -24.45
C ARG A 14 -4.91 -7.05 -24.26
N HIS A 15 -5.68 -6.49 -23.33
CA HIS A 15 -5.62 -5.06 -23.01
C HIS A 15 -4.24 -4.66 -22.49
N LEU A 16 -3.68 -5.41 -21.55
CA LEU A 16 -2.34 -5.16 -20.98
C LEU A 16 -1.22 -5.33 -22.02
N GLN A 17 -1.36 -6.29 -22.95
CA GLN A 17 -0.39 -6.46 -24.05
C GLN A 17 -0.41 -5.29 -25.03
N ALA A 18 -1.59 -4.71 -25.30
CA ALA A 18 -1.74 -3.59 -26.21
C ALA A 18 -1.36 -2.23 -25.61
N HIS A 19 -1.61 -2.04 -24.31
CA HIS A 19 -1.54 -0.71 -23.67
C HIS A 19 -0.55 -0.64 -22.49
N GLY A 20 0.02 -1.77 -22.08
CA GLY A 20 0.77 -1.85 -20.82
C GLY A 20 -0.13 -1.79 -19.58
N LEU A 21 0.49 -1.84 -18.41
CA LEU A 21 -0.19 -1.56 -17.15
C LEU A 21 -0.11 -0.06 -16.87
N ALA A 22 -1.27 0.60 -16.80
CA ALA A 22 -1.38 2.03 -16.55
C ALA A 22 -2.25 2.31 -15.32
N PRO A 23 -2.05 3.43 -14.60
CA PRO A 23 -2.85 3.81 -13.43
C PRO A 23 -4.36 3.80 -13.67
N GLU A 24 -4.79 4.16 -14.89
CA GLU A 24 -6.17 4.20 -15.38
C GLU A 24 -6.87 2.84 -15.31
N HIS A 25 -6.10 1.75 -15.30
CA HIS A 25 -6.61 0.39 -15.24
C HIS A 25 -6.96 -0.04 -13.81
N ILE A 26 -6.52 0.71 -12.79
CA ILE A 26 -6.67 0.33 -11.37
C ILE A 26 -7.93 0.98 -10.80
N ARG A 27 -8.92 0.16 -10.40
CA ARG A 27 -10.15 0.66 -9.73
C ARG A 27 -10.17 0.41 -8.23
N MET A 28 -9.39 -0.54 -7.77
CA MET A 28 -9.42 -1.00 -6.40
C MET A 28 -8.06 -1.55 -5.99
N ILE A 29 -7.63 -1.27 -4.75
CA ILE A 29 -6.45 -1.87 -4.15
C ILE A 29 -6.84 -2.44 -2.77
N PRO A 30 -6.85 -3.77 -2.59
CA PRO A 30 -7.05 -4.39 -1.30
C PRO A 30 -5.71 -4.57 -0.55
N GLY A 31 -5.66 -4.10 0.69
CA GLY A 31 -4.58 -4.31 1.65
C GLY A 31 -4.90 -5.42 2.64
N ALA A 32 -4.21 -6.56 2.52
CA ALA A 32 -4.39 -7.69 3.43
C ALA A 32 -4.01 -7.36 4.88
N ALA A 33 -4.68 -8.02 5.83
CA ALA A 33 -4.27 -8.02 7.23
C ALA A 33 -2.92 -8.75 7.41
N GLY A 34 -2.22 -8.42 8.48
CA GLY A 34 -0.94 -9.02 8.82
C GLY A 34 -0.28 -8.27 9.97
N GLY A 35 0.89 -8.75 10.38
CA GLY A 35 1.75 -8.07 11.34
C GLY A 35 2.77 -7.14 10.66
N PRO A 36 3.95 -6.92 11.27
CA PRO A 36 4.98 -6.02 10.75
C PRO A 36 5.48 -6.36 9.34
N LYS A 37 5.25 -7.59 8.87
CA LYS A 37 5.61 -8.03 7.50
C LYS A 37 5.04 -7.12 6.42
N GLY A 38 3.88 -6.48 6.65
CA GLY A 38 3.29 -5.54 5.70
C GLY A 38 4.18 -4.31 5.43
N LEU A 39 5.06 -3.95 6.36
CA LEU A 39 5.98 -2.81 6.21
C LEU A 39 7.07 -3.04 5.16
N VAL A 40 7.34 -4.28 4.77
CA VAL A 40 8.28 -4.58 3.66
C VAL A 40 7.82 -3.93 2.35
N LEU A 41 6.52 -3.68 2.21
CA LEU A 41 5.92 -3.05 1.05
C LEU A 41 6.00 -1.52 1.10
N ASN A 42 6.57 -0.91 2.14
CA ASN A 42 6.57 0.55 2.30
C ASN A 42 7.21 1.30 1.11
N PRO A 43 8.39 0.89 0.57
CA PRO A 43 8.93 1.55 -0.62
C PRO A 43 8.03 1.40 -1.85
N LEU A 44 7.37 0.24 -1.99
CA LEU A 44 6.41 0.01 -3.07
C LEU A 44 5.17 0.89 -2.89
N ASP A 45 4.67 1.05 -1.68
CA ASP A 45 3.53 1.92 -1.37
C ASP A 45 3.85 3.39 -1.67
N GLN A 46 5.04 3.87 -1.30
CA GLN A 46 5.49 5.23 -1.63
C GLN A 46 5.50 5.48 -3.14
N PHE A 47 5.99 4.51 -3.92
CA PHE A 47 5.98 4.59 -5.38
C PHE A 47 4.56 4.52 -5.96
N VAL A 48 3.80 3.47 -5.60
CA VAL A 48 2.47 3.21 -6.14
C VAL A 48 1.52 4.36 -5.82
N PHE A 49 1.40 4.76 -4.55
CA PHE A 49 0.41 5.77 -4.16
C PHE A 49 0.91 7.20 -4.32
N GLY A 50 2.22 7.43 -4.15
CA GLY A 50 2.81 8.78 -4.16
C GLY A 50 3.34 9.24 -5.52
N GLN A 51 3.45 8.35 -6.51
CA GLN A 51 3.97 8.69 -7.84
C GLN A 51 3.08 8.11 -8.93
N TRP A 52 3.02 6.79 -9.06
CA TRP A 52 2.39 6.14 -10.21
C TRP A 52 0.87 6.31 -10.25
N LEU A 53 0.17 6.00 -9.16
CA LEU A 53 -1.29 6.11 -9.07
C LEU A 53 -1.75 7.58 -8.91
N ALA A 54 -0.86 8.48 -8.49
CA ALA A 54 -1.15 9.90 -8.38
C ALA A 54 -1.43 10.56 -9.75
N GLU A 55 -1.04 9.91 -10.85
CA GLU A 55 -1.35 10.34 -12.22
C GLU A 55 -2.80 10.05 -12.63
N SER A 56 -3.49 9.16 -11.90
CA SER A 56 -4.87 8.79 -12.21
C SER A 56 -5.86 9.95 -11.99
N ARG A 57 -6.89 10.01 -12.85
CA ARG A 57 -7.94 11.05 -12.80
C ARG A 57 -9.31 10.51 -12.38
N HIS A 58 -9.36 9.28 -11.88
CA HIS A 58 -10.58 8.60 -11.46
C HIS A 58 -10.47 8.14 -10.00
N THR A 59 -11.62 7.87 -9.39
CA THR A 59 -11.67 7.32 -8.03
C THR A 59 -11.10 5.91 -7.99
N VAL A 60 -10.13 5.68 -7.10
CA VAL A 60 -9.62 4.35 -6.75
C VAL A 60 -10.08 3.99 -5.35
N HIS A 61 -10.72 2.83 -5.20
CA HIS A 61 -11.19 2.35 -3.91
C HIS A 61 -10.06 1.64 -3.15
N LEU A 62 -9.72 2.12 -1.96
CA LEU A 62 -8.71 1.50 -1.11
C LEU A 62 -9.41 0.77 0.05
N LEU A 63 -9.20 -0.53 0.16
CA LEU A 63 -9.82 -1.37 1.18
C LEU A 63 -8.73 -2.04 2.00
N GLY A 64 -8.89 -2.14 3.31
CA GLY A 64 -7.91 -2.87 4.09
C GLY A 64 -8.42 -3.32 5.44
N ALA A 65 -7.67 -4.26 6.04
CA ALA A 65 -7.88 -4.74 7.39
C ALA A 65 -6.57 -4.67 8.18
N SER A 66 -6.63 -4.30 9.47
CA SER A 66 -5.44 -4.18 10.34
C SER A 66 -4.34 -3.31 9.70
N ILE A 67 -3.09 -3.78 9.59
CA ILE A 67 -2.00 -3.05 8.92
C ILE A 67 -2.33 -2.68 7.47
N GLY A 68 -3.12 -3.49 6.77
CA GLY A 68 -3.63 -3.17 5.45
C GLY A 68 -4.55 -1.95 5.45
N ALA A 69 -5.41 -1.81 6.46
CA ALA A 69 -6.26 -0.62 6.63
C ALA A 69 -5.44 0.63 6.89
N TRP A 70 -4.41 0.54 7.75
CA TRP A 70 -3.51 1.66 8.03
C TRP A 70 -2.73 2.10 6.79
N ARG A 71 -2.24 1.14 5.98
CA ARG A 71 -1.57 1.44 4.71
C ARG A 71 -2.51 2.13 3.72
N MET A 72 -3.72 1.61 3.55
CA MET A 72 -4.73 2.22 2.65
C MET A 72 -5.17 3.60 3.13
N ALA A 73 -5.34 3.81 4.44
CA ALA A 73 -5.65 5.12 5.00
C ALA A 73 -4.48 6.10 4.85
N THR A 74 -3.23 5.63 4.98
CA THR A 74 -2.03 6.46 4.79
C THR A 74 -1.91 6.95 3.36
N ALA A 75 -2.30 6.13 2.37
CA ALA A 75 -2.31 6.49 0.96
C ALA A 75 -3.23 7.69 0.64
N THR A 76 -4.24 7.98 1.46
CA THR A 76 -5.16 9.11 1.24
C THR A 76 -4.70 10.42 1.87
N LEU A 77 -3.59 10.40 2.62
CA LEU A 77 -3.02 11.59 3.23
C LEU A 77 -2.29 12.45 2.18
N ARG A 78 -2.21 13.76 2.46
CA ARG A 78 -1.34 14.66 1.71
C ARG A 78 0.12 14.29 1.93
N ASP A 79 0.96 14.52 0.93
CA ASP A 79 2.36 14.12 0.93
C ASP A 79 2.52 12.63 1.26
N THR A 80 1.94 11.80 0.39
CA THR A 80 1.80 10.35 0.56
C THR A 80 3.14 9.67 0.88
N GLN A 81 4.24 10.10 0.24
CA GLN A 81 5.56 9.51 0.48
C GLN A 81 6.04 9.77 1.92
N ALA A 82 5.96 11.02 2.39
CA ALA A 82 6.32 11.36 3.76
C ALA A 82 5.39 10.68 4.78
N ALA A 83 4.10 10.55 4.45
CA ALA A 83 3.13 9.87 5.29
C ALA A 83 3.46 8.37 5.47
N PHE A 84 3.83 7.68 4.39
CA PHE A 84 4.28 6.28 4.48
C PHE A 84 5.61 6.14 5.22
N ALA A 85 6.57 7.04 5.00
CA ALA A 85 7.82 7.04 5.75
C ALA A 85 7.56 7.23 7.26
N ARG A 86 6.63 8.11 7.62
CA ARG A 86 6.18 8.28 9.00
C ARG A 86 5.52 7.03 9.54
N LEU A 87 4.57 6.41 8.82
CA LEU A 87 3.92 5.16 9.26
C LEU A 87 4.94 4.08 9.62
N ALA A 88 5.96 3.87 8.77
CA ALA A 88 7.00 2.87 9.05
C ALA A 88 7.84 3.22 10.28
N ARG A 89 8.27 4.49 10.42
CA ARG A 89 9.02 4.94 11.60
C ARG A 89 8.21 4.78 12.87
N ASP A 90 6.99 5.29 12.89
CA ASP A 90 6.12 5.27 14.07
C ASP A 90 5.80 3.82 14.46
N TYR A 91 5.56 2.91 13.51
CA TYR A 91 5.31 1.49 13.82
C TYR A 91 6.54 0.78 14.39
N ILE A 92 7.74 1.04 13.85
CA ILE A 92 8.97 0.34 14.25
C ILE A 92 9.54 0.88 15.56
N ALA A 93 9.49 2.21 15.73
CA ALA A 93 10.06 2.90 16.88
C ALA A 93 9.08 3.08 18.04
N GLN A 94 7.86 2.52 17.93
CA GLN A 94 6.89 2.58 19.02
C GLN A 94 7.41 1.79 20.22
N ASP A 95 7.54 2.47 21.34
CA ASP A 95 7.72 1.87 22.65
C ASP A 95 6.46 2.10 23.50
N TYR A 96 6.19 1.20 24.43
CA TYR A 96 5.07 1.33 25.37
C TYR A 96 5.63 1.33 26.78
N ASP A 97 5.44 2.42 27.50
CA ASP A 97 5.78 2.49 28.91
C ASP A 97 4.95 1.47 29.68
N VAL A 98 5.62 0.50 30.31
CA VAL A 98 4.97 -0.47 31.18
C VAL A 98 4.78 0.19 32.53
N GLU A 99 3.54 0.25 33.02
CA GLU A 99 3.28 0.81 34.35
C GLU A 99 4.15 0.14 35.43
N PRO A 100 4.71 0.91 36.38
CA PRO A 100 5.57 0.38 37.42
C PRO A 100 4.89 -0.79 38.15
N GLY A 101 5.47 -1.98 38.06
CA GLY A 101 4.97 -3.19 38.73
C GLY A 101 4.13 -4.15 37.86
N ARG A 102 3.82 -3.81 36.60
CA ARG A 102 3.32 -4.80 35.64
C ARG A 102 4.47 -5.41 34.84
N LYS A 103 4.38 -6.72 34.58
CA LYS A 103 5.28 -7.37 33.61
C LYS A 103 4.81 -7.03 32.20
N SER A 104 5.76 -6.65 31.35
CA SER A 104 5.65 -6.55 29.88
C SER A 104 5.21 -7.85 29.26
#